data_AF-A0A077PIE8-F1
#
_entry.id   AF-A0A077PIE8-F1
#
_cell.length_a   1.000
_cell.length_b   1.000
_cell.length_c   1.000
_cell.angle_alpha   90.00
_cell.angle_beta   90.00
_cell.angle_gamma   90.00
#
_symmetry.space_group_name_H-M   'P 1'
#
loop_
_entity.id
_entity.type
_entity.pdbx_description
1 polymer ?
#
loop_
_entity_poly.entity_id
_entity_poly.type
_entity_poly.pdbx_seq_one_letter_code
_entity_poly.pdbx_strand_id
1 'polypeptide(L)'
;MKTFNLYILAAAITVVSSNVLAADKYVDPIQNKIDEQHSILVKKYQKTCKARNRISCQFEAQDRAEEDIPSRGSVAYSKKNYASYTSAQAKEKLKELVSIYDKLDGQSKSSWDGKLTQINIESEIRWLMSHKLGQSAPDIYSAKLYLGLPLR
;
A
#
# COMPACT_ATOMS: atom_id res chain seq x y z
N MET A 1 52.76 19.38 -50.34
CA MET A 1 51.56 18.51 -50.38
C MET A 1 51.14 18.20 -48.94
N LYS A 2 49.89 18.57 -48.60
CA LYS A 2 48.95 18.00 -47.60
C LYS A 2 49.55 17.42 -46.31
N THR A 3 49.52 18.16 -45.19
CA THR A 3 48.52 18.11 -44.10
C THR A 3 48.33 16.74 -43.45
N PHE A 4 48.44 16.64 -42.13
CA PHE A 4 47.37 16.17 -41.23
C PHE A 4 47.81 16.34 -39.76
N ASN A 5 47.26 17.38 -39.11
CA ASN A 5 47.27 17.53 -37.65
C ASN A 5 46.23 16.58 -37.07
N LEU A 6 46.66 15.64 -36.24
CA LEU A 6 45.75 14.78 -35.47
C LEU A 6 45.65 15.34 -34.04
N TYR A 7 44.64 16.18 -33.81
CA TYR A 7 44.23 16.57 -32.46
C TYR A 7 43.45 15.39 -31.86
N ILE A 8 44.05 14.68 -30.90
CA ILE A 8 43.35 13.67 -30.11
C ILE A 8 42.51 14.42 -29.06
N LEU A 9 41.25 14.67 -29.41
CA LEU A 9 40.23 15.15 -28.49
C LEU A 9 39.85 13.98 -27.57
N ALA A 10 40.43 13.94 -26.37
CA ALA A 10 40.07 12.98 -25.34
C ALA A 10 38.66 13.31 -24.81
N ALA A 11 37.64 12.64 -25.37
CA ALA A 11 36.28 12.71 -24.87
C ALA A 11 36.20 12.05 -23.49
N ALA A 12 35.97 12.85 -22.45
CA ALA A 12 35.63 12.37 -21.12
C ALA A 12 34.26 11.67 -21.18
N ILE A 13 34.26 10.34 -21.18
CA ILE A 13 33.06 9.53 -21.03
C ILE A 13 32.67 9.58 -19.55
N THR A 14 31.83 10.55 -19.18
CA THR A 14 31.09 10.50 -17.91
C THR A 14 30.08 9.35 -18.01
N VAL A 15 30.49 8.18 -17.54
CA VAL A 15 29.55 7.09 -17.22
C VAL A 15 28.73 7.58 -16.03
N VAL A 16 27.58 8.20 -16.30
CA VAL A 16 26.56 8.42 -15.29
C VAL A 16 26.00 7.05 -14.99
N SER A 17 26.58 6.38 -14.00
CA SER A 17 26.02 5.20 -13.37
C SER A 17 24.67 5.59 -12.81
N SER A 18 23.61 5.38 -13.60
CA SER A 18 22.24 5.42 -13.12
C SER A 18 22.11 4.32 -12.08
N ASN A 19 22.26 4.69 -10.81
CA ASN A 19 21.79 3.87 -9.70
C ASN A 19 20.28 3.73 -9.90
N VAL A 20 19.86 2.63 -10.53
CA VAL A 20 18.49 2.16 -10.41
C VAL A 20 18.33 1.86 -8.93
N LEU A 21 17.82 2.84 -8.19
CA LEU A 21 17.25 2.60 -6.87
C LEU A 21 16.09 1.66 -7.14
N ALA A 22 16.31 0.35 -6.94
CA ALA A 22 15.23 -0.60 -6.83
C ALA A 22 14.32 -0.03 -5.73
N ALA A 23 13.14 0.47 -6.11
CA ALA A 23 12.19 1.02 -5.15
C ALA A 23 12.00 -0.03 -4.06
N ASP A 24 12.42 0.32 -2.83
CA ASP A 24 12.46 -0.62 -1.72
C ASP A 24 11.08 -1.27 -1.56
N LYS A 25 11.06 -2.60 -1.47
CA LYS A 25 9.82 -3.34 -1.24
C LYS A 25 9.34 -3.03 0.18
N TYR A 26 8.44 -2.08 0.32
CA TYR A 26 7.77 -1.87 1.61
C TYR A 26 6.90 -3.09 1.94
N VAL A 27 7.11 -3.64 3.13
CA VAL A 27 6.34 -4.75 3.71
C VAL A 27 5.64 -4.21 4.96
N ASP A 28 4.32 -4.12 4.91
CA ASP A 28 3.52 -3.69 6.04
C ASP A 28 3.37 -4.86 7.04
N PRO A 29 3.78 -4.69 8.31
CA PRO A 29 3.75 -5.78 9.28
C PRO A 29 2.32 -6.24 9.63
N ILE A 30 1.33 -5.34 9.53
CA ILE A 30 -0.07 -5.68 9.83
C ILE A 30 -0.65 -6.49 8.67
N GLN A 31 -0.46 -6.03 7.43
CA GLN A 31 -0.91 -6.74 6.24
C GLN A 31 -0.20 -8.09 6.11
N ASN A 32 1.09 -8.17 6.41
CA ASN A 32 1.83 -9.44 6.36
C ASN A 32 1.20 -10.47 7.30
N LYS A 33 0.85 -10.06 8.53
CA LYS A 33 0.17 -10.93 9.48
C LYS A 33 -1.23 -11.33 9.00
N ILE A 34 -1.97 -10.42 8.37
CA ILE A 34 -3.27 -10.74 7.78
C ILE A 34 -3.11 -11.77 6.67
N ASP A 35 -2.14 -11.59 5.76
CA ASP A 35 -1.88 -12.51 4.65
C ASP A 35 -1.48 -13.92 5.14
N GLU A 36 -0.64 -13.99 6.18
CA GLU A 36 -0.31 -15.25 6.85
C GLU A 36 -1.57 -15.93 7.42
N GLN A 37 -2.44 -15.17 8.09
CA GLN A 37 -3.68 -15.70 8.66
C GLN A 37 -4.68 -16.13 7.58
N HIS A 38 -4.79 -15.36 6.50
CA HIS A 38 -5.60 -15.70 5.33
C HIS A 38 -5.14 -17.00 4.69
N SER A 39 -3.83 -17.19 4.51
CA SER A 39 -3.29 -18.44 3.95
C SER A 39 -3.73 -19.67 4.77
N ILE A 40 -3.78 -19.54 6.09
CA ILE A 40 -4.27 -20.60 6.99
C ILE A 40 -5.78 -20.79 6.87
N LEU A 41 -6.55 -19.69 6.90
CA LEU A 41 -8.01 -19.72 6.83
C LEU A 41 -8.52 -20.25 5.49
N VAL A 42 -7.91 -19.84 4.37
CA VAL A 42 -8.26 -20.34 3.03
C VAL A 42 -8.06 -21.85 2.96
N LYS A 43 -6.92 -22.37 3.44
CA LYS A 43 -6.67 -23.82 3.50
C LYS A 43 -7.69 -24.53 4.40
N LYS A 44 -8.11 -23.92 5.50
CA LYS A 44 -9.16 -24.45 6.37
C LYS A 44 -10.51 -24.49 5.66
N TYR A 45 -10.91 -23.40 4.99
CA TYR A 45 -12.22 -23.28 4.35
C TYR A 45 -12.35 -24.11 3.08
N GLN A 46 -11.27 -24.29 2.33
CA GLN A 46 -11.22 -25.23 1.21
C GLN A 46 -11.59 -26.66 1.61
N LYS A 47 -11.29 -27.09 2.85
CA LYS A 47 -11.67 -28.43 3.35
C LYS A 47 -13.18 -28.58 3.62
N THR A 48 -13.87 -27.47 3.87
CA THR A 48 -15.31 -27.44 4.21
C THR A 48 -16.20 -26.97 3.07
N CYS A 49 -15.58 -26.77 1.91
CA CYS A 49 -16.15 -26.12 0.76
C CYS A 49 -17.23 -26.98 0.10
N LYS A 50 -18.34 -26.35 -0.28
CA LYS A 50 -19.48 -27.04 -0.91
C LYS A 50 -19.50 -26.88 -2.44
N ALA A 51 -18.68 -25.98 -2.98
CA ALA A 51 -18.59 -25.72 -4.41
C ALA A 51 -18.05 -26.95 -5.18
N ARG A 52 -18.65 -27.24 -6.35
CA ARG A 52 -18.31 -28.41 -7.18
C ARG A 52 -17.03 -28.26 -7.99
N ASN A 53 -16.49 -27.04 -8.12
CA ASN A 53 -15.27 -26.78 -8.88
C ASN A 53 -14.21 -26.09 -8.01
N ARG A 54 -12.93 -26.35 -8.32
CA ARG A 54 -11.77 -25.90 -7.53
C ARG A 54 -11.65 -24.37 -7.45
N ILE A 55 -12.01 -23.67 -8.51
CA ILE A 55 -11.86 -22.21 -8.61
C ILE A 55 -12.90 -21.50 -7.73
N SER A 56 -14.19 -21.83 -7.89
CA SER A 56 -15.26 -21.33 -7.04
C SER A 56 -15.01 -21.66 -5.58
N CYS A 57 -14.44 -22.84 -5.30
CA CYS A 57 -14.08 -23.21 -3.95
C CYS A 57 -12.96 -22.34 -3.35
N GLN A 58 -11.98 -21.98 -4.18
CA GLN A 58 -10.92 -21.07 -3.77
C GLN A 58 -11.47 -19.67 -3.48
N PHE A 59 -12.35 -19.14 -4.33
CA PHE A 59 -13.01 -17.86 -4.08
C PHE A 59 -13.88 -17.88 -2.81
N GLU A 60 -14.73 -18.89 -2.64
CA GLU A 60 -15.54 -19.05 -1.42
C GLU A 60 -14.67 -19.08 -0.16
N ALA A 61 -13.54 -19.78 -0.21
CA ALA A 61 -12.62 -19.84 0.92
C ALA A 61 -11.89 -18.51 1.18
N GLN A 62 -11.58 -17.74 0.13
CA GLN A 62 -10.98 -16.40 0.24
C GLN A 62 -11.97 -15.39 0.81
N ASP A 63 -13.21 -15.38 0.31
CA ASP A 63 -14.26 -14.50 0.79
C ASP A 63 -14.54 -14.73 2.29
N ARG A 64 -14.61 -16.00 2.71
CA ARG A 64 -14.77 -16.34 4.13
C ARG A 64 -13.57 -15.94 4.99
N ALA A 65 -12.36 -16.01 4.46
CA ALA A 65 -11.17 -15.55 5.18
C ALA A 65 -11.18 -14.02 5.36
N GLU A 66 -11.62 -13.28 4.33
CA GLU A 66 -11.79 -11.82 4.36
C GLU A 66 -12.91 -11.40 5.33
N GLU A 67 -14.02 -12.14 5.40
CA GLU A 67 -15.10 -11.91 6.36
C GLU A 67 -14.62 -12.03 7.82
N ASP A 68 -13.84 -13.08 8.12
CA ASP A 68 -13.30 -13.30 9.45
C ASP A 68 -12.22 -12.27 9.82
N ILE A 69 -11.32 -12.01 8.88
CA ILE A 69 -10.16 -11.13 9.04
C ILE A 69 -10.13 -10.16 7.87
N PRO A 70 -10.74 -8.98 8.01
CA PRO A 70 -10.72 -7.99 6.94
C PRO A 70 -9.30 -7.52 6.62
N SER A 71 -8.98 -7.41 5.33
CA SER A 71 -7.72 -6.87 4.82
C SER A 71 -7.59 -5.37 5.08
N ARG A 72 -6.36 -4.87 5.22
CA ARG A 72 -6.10 -3.42 5.31
C ARG A 72 -6.62 -2.70 4.07
N GLY A 73 -7.06 -1.46 4.25
CA GLY A 73 -7.74 -0.69 3.21
C GLY A 73 -9.20 -1.04 2.97
N SER A 74 -9.73 -2.13 3.55
CA SER A 74 -11.16 -2.41 3.49
C SER A 74 -11.95 -1.55 4.49
N VAL A 75 -13.20 -1.23 4.14
CA VAL A 75 -14.13 -0.54 5.06
C VAL A 75 -14.35 -1.36 6.34
N ALA A 76 -14.42 -2.69 6.21
CA ALA A 76 -14.58 -3.59 7.34
C ALA A 76 -13.38 -3.52 8.30
N TYR A 77 -12.16 -3.46 7.77
CA TYR A 77 -10.95 -3.24 8.58
C TYR A 77 -10.99 -1.89 9.29
N SER A 78 -11.27 -0.79 8.58
CA SER A 78 -11.31 0.54 9.20
C SER A 78 -12.38 0.63 10.28
N LYS A 79 -13.57 0.06 10.05
CA LYS A 79 -14.64 0.00 11.06
C LYS A 79 -14.21 -0.83 12.27
N LYS A 80 -13.59 -2.00 12.07
CA LYS A 80 -13.13 -2.87 13.15
C LYS A 80 -12.04 -2.21 14.01
N ASN A 81 -11.12 -1.49 13.40
CA ASN A 81 -9.93 -0.97 14.09
C ASN A 81 -10.06 0.47 14.57
N TYR A 82 -10.83 1.31 13.88
CA TYR A 82 -10.85 2.76 14.10
C TYR A 82 -12.19 3.28 14.62
N ALA A 83 -13.26 2.47 14.68
CA ALA A 83 -14.57 2.92 15.15
C ALA A 83 -14.59 3.44 16.60
N SER A 84 -13.69 2.99 17.46
CA SER A 84 -13.58 3.48 18.84
C SER A 84 -12.65 4.67 19.00
N TYR A 85 -11.99 5.13 17.92
CA TYR A 85 -11.02 6.22 18.04
C TYR A 85 -11.70 7.54 18.41
N THR A 86 -11.06 8.25 19.33
CA THR A 86 -11.26 9.69 19.55
C THR A 86 -10.68 10.50 18.39
N SER A 87 -11.05 11.78 18.27
CA SER A 87 -10.48 12.66 17.24
C SER A 87 -8.96 12.82 17.37
N ALA A 88 -8.42 12.80 18.60
CA ALA A 88 -6.97 12.84 18.83
C ALA A 88 -6.27 11.57 18.32
N GLN A 89 -6.79 10.38 18.65
CA GLN A 89 -6.25 9.11 18.14
C GLN A 89 -6.38 9.01 16.61
N ALA A 90 -7.50 9.48 16.05
CA ALA A 90 -7.72 9.53 14.62
C ALA A 90 -6.70 10.45 13.92
N LYS A 91 -6.37 11.60 14.51
CA LYS A 91 -5.34 12.51 13.98
C LYS A 91 -3.95 11.88 14.00
N GLU A 92 -3.56 11.20 15.07
CA GLU A 92 -2.27 10.50 15.12
C GLU A 92 -2.22 9.35 14.11
N LYS A 93 -3.28 8.55 13.98
CA LYS A 93 -3.36 7.51 12.96
C LYS A 93 -3.33 8.08 11.54
N LEU A 94 -3.97 9.23 11.31
CA LEU A 94 -3.94 9.91 10.02
C LEU A 94 -2.50 10.28 9.61
N LYS A 95 -1.67 10.78 10.56
CA LYS A 95 -0.25 11.06 10.30
C LYS A 95 0.52 9.81 9.88
N GLU A 96 0.30 8.70 10.59
CA GLU A 96 0.91 7.41 10.25
C GLU A 96 0.52 6.95 8.84
N LEU A 97 -0.77 7.01 8.51
CA LEU A 97 -1.26 6.62 7.18
C LEU A 97 -0.70 7.49 6.06
N VAL A 98 -0.62 8.82 6.25
CA VAL A 98 0.02 9.70 5.26
C VAL A 98 1.49 9.33 5.07
N SER A 99 2.22 9.06 6.17
CA SER A 99 3.61 8.62 6.07
C SER A 99 3.76 7.28 5.32
N ILE A 100 2.83 6.34 5.51
CA ILE A 100 2.84 5.08 4.76
C ILE A 100 2.51 5.34 3.29
N TYR A 101 1.51 6.17 2.99
CA TYR A 101 1.14 6.52 1.62
C TYR A 101 2.33 7.02 0.80
N ASP A 102 3.11 7.94 1.37
CA ASP A 102 4.29 8.51 0.71
C ASP A 102 5.41 7.46 0.50
N LYS A 103 5.55 6.48 1.41
CA LYS A 103 6.51 5.36 1.26
C LYS A 103 6.13 4.36 0.17
N LEU A 104 4.85 4.27 -0.15
CA LEU A 104 4.34 3.36 -1.19
C LEU A 104 4.51 3.95 -2.60
N ASP A 105 4.89 5.22 -2.73
CA ASP A 105 5.11 5.85 -4.04
C ASP A 105 6.27 5.18 -4.78
N GLY A 106 6.08 4.94 -6.08
CA GLY A 106 7.05 4.24 -6.92
C GLY A 106 7.22 2.73 -6.67
N GLN A 107 6.43 2.13 -5.78
CA GLN A 107 6.52 0.70 -5.48
C GLN A 107 6.10 -0.18 -6.67
N SER A 108 6.79 -1.32 -6.84
CA SER A 108 6.54 -2.25 -7.95
C SER A 108 5.11 -2.79 -7.99
N LYS A 109 4.61 -3.10 -9.20
CA LYS A 109 3.34 -3.79 -9.43
C LYS A 109 3.36 -5.27 -9.01
N SER A 110 4.53 -5.89 -8.84
CA SER A 110 4.67 -7.29 -8.39
C SER A 110 3.94 -7.55 -7.06
N SER A 111 3.41 -8.74 -6.84
CA SER A 111 2.74 -9.09 -5.57
C SER A 111 3.70 -9.76 -4.58
N TRP A 112 3.51 -9.51 -3.28
CA TRP A 112 4.19 -10.19 -2.17
C TRP A 112 3.36 -10.07 -0.88
N ASP A 113 3.60 -10.94 0.09
CA ASP A 113 2.93 -10.90 1.40
C ASP A 113 3.30 -9.61 2.16
N GLY A 114 2.31 -8.96 2.74
CA GLY A 114 2.43 -7.67 3.38
C GLY A 114 2.46 -6.49 2.43
N LYS A 115 2.18 -6.70 1.13
CA LYS A 115 2.09 -5.59 0.18
C LYS A 115 0.85 -4.74 0.45
N LEU A 116 1.07 -3.44 0.58
CA LEU A 116 0.01 -2.43 0.48
C LEU A 116 0.17 -1.59 -0.77
N THR A 117 -0.95 -1.02 -1.22
CA THR A 117 -0.97 -0.01 -2.29
C THR A 117 -1.43 1.32 -1.72
N GLN A 118 -1.11 2.41 -2.42
CA GLN A 118 -1.62 3.74 -2.08
C GLN A 118 -3.15 3.77 -1.98
N ILE A 119 -3.85 2.97 -2.80
CA ILE A 119 -5.32 2.84 -2.77
C ILE A 119 -5.79 2.25 -1.43
N ASN A 120 -5.10 1.24 -0.90
CA ASN A 120 -5.44 0.67 0.41
C ASN A 120 -5.34 1.73 1.50
N ILE A 121 -4.24 2.47 1.52
CA ILE A 121 -4.00 3.50 2.53
C ILE A 121 -4.97 4.67 2.38
N GLU A 122 -5.24 5.11 1.15
CA GLU A 122 -6.17 6.20 0.87
C GLU A 122 -7.60 5.84 1.31
N SER A 123 -8.02 4.58 1.14
CA SER A 123 -9.29 4.10 1.66
C SER A 123 -9.40 4.24 3.18
N GLU A 124 -8.34 3.90 3.94
CA GLU A 124 -8.31 4.07 5.39
C GLU A 124 -8.31 5.55 5.80
N ILE A 125 -7.54 6.38 5.10
CA ILE A 125 -7.50 7.85 5.28
C ILE A 125 -8.91 8.41 5.11
N ARG A 126 -9.60 8.05 4.03
CA ARG A 126 -10.96 8.52 3.74
C ARG A 126 -11.92 8.13 4.85
N TRP A 127 -11.85 6.88 5.28
CA TRP A 127 -12.71 6.38 6.35
C TRP A 127 -12.51 7.18 7.65
N LEU A 128 -11.26 7.35 8.09
CA LEU A 128 -10.92 8.11 9.30
C LEU A 128 -11.37 9.56 9.21
N MET A 129 -11.07 10.23 8.10
CA MET A 129 -11.40 11.64 7.93
C MET A 129 -12.90 11.88 7.93
N SER A 130 -13.69 11.03 7.25
CA SER A 130 -15.15 11.18 7.22
C SER A 130 -15.82 10.80 8.54
N HIS A 131 -15.39 9.72 9.21
CA HIS A 131 -16.09 9.19 10.37
C HIS A 131 -15.58 9.73 11.72
N LYS A 132 -14.36 10.29 11.75
CA LYS A 132 -13.70 10.70 13.01
C LYS A 132 -13.26 12.16 13.03
N LEU A 133 -13.08 12.78 11.87
CA LEU A 133 -12.57 14.15 11.75
C LEU A 133 -13.54 15.09 11.01
N GLY A 134 -14.74 14.61 10.64
CA GLY A 134 -15.83 15.42 10.10
C GLY A 134 -15.60 15.99 8.70
N GLN A 135 -14.76 15.35 7.88
CA GLN A 135 -14.43 15.82 6.53
C GLN A 135 -15.33 15.15 5.47
N SER A 136 -15.88 15.95 4.56
CA SER A 136 -16.69 15.46 3.43
C SER A 136 -15.81 15.24 2.20
N ALA A 137 -15.94 14.07 1.56
CA ALA A 137 -15.14 13.65 0.40
C ALA A 137 -13.60 13.81 0.55
N PRO A 138 -12.99 13.28 1.64
CA PRO A 138 -11.56 13.35 1.84
C PRO A 138 -10.78 12.56 0.78
N ASP A 139 -9.50 12.90 0.67
CA ASP A 139 -8.48 12.31 -0.18
C ASP A 139 -7.10 12.52 0.47
N ILE A 140 -6.03 12.11 -0.19
CA ILE A 140 -4.67 12.30 0.36
C ILE A 140 -4.29 13.78 0.53
N TYR A 141 -4.73 14.66 -0.37
CA TYR A 141 -4.35 16.08 -0.32
C TYR A 141 -5.04 16.80 0.84
N SER A 142 -6.33 16.57 1.05
CA SER A 142 -7.07 17.06 2.19
C SER A 142 -6.53 16.52 3.51
N ALA A 143 -6.05 15.26 3.54
CA ALA A 143 -5.35 14.71 4.71
C ALA A 143 -4.05 15.47 5.01
N LYS A 144 -3.21 15.70 3.98
CA LYS A 144 -1.96 16.47 4.09
C LYS A 144 -2.25 17.90 4.56
N LEU A 145 -3.25 18.58 3.99
CA LEU A 145 -3.69 19.91 4.41
C LEU A 145 -4.17 19.94 5.87
N TYR A 146 -5.02 18.98 6.27
CA TYR A 146 -5.52 18.87 7.65
C TYR A 146 -4.39 18.72 8.68
N LEU A 147 -3.32 18.04 8.30
CA LEU A 147 -2.13 17.84 9.13
C LEU A 147 -1.09 18.96 9.04
N GLY A 148 -1.25 19.92 8.12
CA GLY A 148 -0.25 20.95 7.86
C GLY A 148 1.02 20.42 7.17
N LEU A 149 0.89 19.34 6.40
CA LEU A 149 1.98 18.70 5.66
C LEU A 149 2.07 19.22 4.22
N PRO A 150 3.26 19.16 3.58
CA PRO A 150 3.43 19.56 2.18
C PRO A 150 2.66 18.63 1.23
N LEU A 151 2.13 19.18 0.12
CA LEU A 151 1.35 18.46 -0.89
C LEU A 151 2.18 17.75 -1.97
N ARG A 152 3.50 17.78 -1.82
CA ARG A 152 4.41 17.11 -2.75
C ARG A 152 4.29 15.60 -2.67
#